data_AF-A0AA43C0I3-F1
#
_entry.id   AF-A0AA43C0I3-F1
#
_cell.length_a   1.000
_cell.length_b   1.000
_cell.length_c   1.000
_cell.angle_alpha   90.00
_cell.angle_beta   90.00
_cell.angle_gamma   90.00
#
_symmetry.space_group_name_H-M   'P 1'
#
loop_
_entity.id
_entity.type
_entity.pdbx_description
1 polymer ?
#
loop_
_entity_poly.entity_id
_entity_poly.type
_entity_poly.pdbx_seq_one_letter_code
_entity_poly.pdbx_strand_id
1 'polypeptide(L)' 'MTVCSTAFTTLGQAQARALGKPDLPIAVIPHPFGLRTRAEVRRIAEQCVEDIARLVSRGAE' A
#
# COMPACT_ATOMS: atom_id res chain seq x y z
N MET A 1 6.02 -7.92 -1.62
CA MET A 1 5.39 -6.61 -1.33
C MET A 1 4.20 -6.85 -0.41
N THR A 2 3.91 -5.90 0.46
CA THR A 2 2.70 -5.88 1.31
C THR A 2 1.79 -4.72 0.87
N VAL A 3 0.47 -4.92 0.90
CA VAL A 3 -0.52 -3.85 0.69
C VAL A 3 -1.38 -3.75 1.94
N CYS A 4 -1.49 -2.55 2.53
CA CYS A 4 -2.27 -2.35 3.75
C CYS A 4 -2.80 -0.92 3.87
N SER A 5 -3.85 -0.72 4.66
CA SER A 5 -4.35 0.64 4.95
C SER A 5 -3.40 1.41 5.87
N THR A 6 -3.50 2.75 5.92
CA THR A 6 -2.65 3.58 6.80
C THR A 6 -2.66 3.16 8.28
N ALA A 7 -3.75 2.55 8.79
CA ALA A 7 -3.83 2.00 10.15
C ALA A 7 -2.85 0.84 10.41
N PHE A 8 -2.41 0.14 9.37
CA PHE A 8 -1.62 -1.10 9.47
C PHE A 8 -0.17 -0.93 9.02
N THR A 9 0.28 0.29 8.71
CA THR A 9 1.65 0.55 8.24
C THR A 9 2.70 0.02 9.23
N THR A 10 2.51 0.25 10.53
CA THR A 10 3.43 -0.23 11.58
C THR A 10 3.49 -1.76 11.62
N LEU A 11 2.34 -2.44 11.47
CA LEU A 11 2.30 -3.90 11.40
C LEU A 11 3.03 -4.41 10.15
N GLY A 12 2.81 -3.80 8.99
CA GLY A 12 3.49 -4.15 7.75
C GLY A 12 5.01 -4.04 7.88
N GLN A 13 5.51 -2.99 8.52
CA GLN A 13 6.94 -2.80 8.80
C GLN A 13 7.49 -3.85 9.77
N ALA A 14 6.75 -4.18 10.83
CA ALA A 14 7.14 -5.22 11.77
C ALA A 14 7.22 -6.60 11.09
N GLN A 15 6.24 -6.94 10.25
CA GLN A 15 6.24 -8.17 9.46
C GLN A 15 7.43 -8.23 8.51
N ALA A 16 7.72 -7.15 7.78
CA ALA A 16 8.87 -7.07 6.87
C ALA A 16 10.20 -7.38 7.58
N ARG A 17 10.40 -6.79 8.78
CA ARG A 17 11.57 -7.07 9.62
C ARG A 17 11.60 -8.51 10.11
N ALA A 18 10.48 -9.04 10.59
CA ALA A 18 10.38 -10.42 11.08
C ALA A 18 10.68 -11.46 9.99
N LEU A 19 10.36 -11.15 8.73
CA LEU A 19 10.67 -11.99 7.58
C LEU A 19 12.11 -11.84 7.05
N GLY A 20 12.95 -11.03 7.69
CA GLY A 20 14.31 -10.75 7.22
C GLY A 20 14.35 -9.95 5.93
N LYS A 21 13.28 -9.20 5.61
CA LYS A 21 13.15 -8.35 4.42
C LYS A 21 12.78 -6.92 4.81
N PRO A 22 13.65 -6.18 5.54
CA PRO A 22 13.33 -4.84 6.03
C PRO A 22 12.97 -3.84 4.92
N ASP A 23 13.52 -4.03 3.72
CA ASP A 23 13.27 -3.19 2.54
C ASP A 23 12.10 -3.69 1.67
N LEU A 24 11.31 -4.66 2.15
CA LEU A 24 10.15 -5.15 1.44
C LEU A 24 9.18 -3.98 1.16
N PRO A 25 8.84 -3.69 -0.11
CA PRO A 25 7.94 -2.59 -0.42
C PRO A 25 6.57 -2.75 0.25
N ILE A 26 6.07 -1.65 0.83
CA ILE A 26 4.75 -1.56 1.46
C ILE A 26 3.92 -0.50 0.74
N ALA A 27 2.86 -0.92 0.05
CA ALA A 27 1.89 -0.01 -0.54
C ALA A 27 0.83 0.35 0.49
N VAL A 28 0.67 1.65 0.77
CA VAL A 28 -0.24 2.15 1.80
C VAL A 28 -1.50 2.75 1.18
N ILE A 29 -2.65 2.16 1.48
CA ILE A 29 -3.95 2.63 0.99
C ILE A 29 -4.53 3.65 1.98
N PRO A 30 -4.91 4.87 1.55
CA PRO A 30 -5.48 5.86 2.44
C PRO A 30 -6.84 5.37 2.98
N HIS A 31 -7.07 5.53 4.28
CA HIS A 31 -8.35 5.21 4.94
C HIS A 31 -8.65 6.31 5.99
N PRO A 32 -9.92 6.48 6.42
CA PRO A 32 -11.12 5.69 6.08
C PRO A 32 -11.86 6.18 4.82
N PHE A 33 -12.71 5.33 4.25
CA PHE A 33 -13.57 5.65 3.10
C PHE A 33 -15.00 6.07 3.46
N GLY A 34 -15.41 5.96 4.73
CA GLY A 34 -16.80 6.20 5.13
C GLY A 34 -17.33 7.61 4.84
N LEU A 35 -16.44 8.58 4.66
CA LEU A 35 -16.77 9.97 4.32
C LEU A 35 -16.56 10.30 2.82
N ARG A 36 -16.28 9.29 1.99
CA ARG A 36 -15.95 9.46 0.57
C ARG A 36 -17.10 8.96 -0.30
N THR A 37 -17.38 9.68 -1.37
CA THR A 37 -18.26 9.23 -2.45
C THR A 37 -17.62 8.10 -3.24
N ARG A 38 -18.45 7.33 -3.98
CA ARG A 38 -17.95 6.30 -4.90
C ARG A 38 -16.96 6.86 -5.94
N ALA A 39 -17.20 8.06 -6.45
CA ALA A 39 -16.31 8.70 -7.42
C ALA A 39 -14.96 9.08 -6.81
N GLU A 40 -14.92 9.48 -5.54
CA GLU A 40 -13.67 9.74 -4.83
C GLU A 40 -12.92 8.44 -4.52
N VAL A 41 -13.62 7.39 -4.10
CA VAL A 41 -13.02 6.06 -3.87
C VAL A 41 -12.44 5.51 -5.17
N ARG A 42 -13.13 5.69 -6.30
CA ARG A 42 -12.65 5.29 -7.62
C ARG A 42 -11.33 5.98 -7.98
N ARG A 43 -11.24 7.30 -7.79
CA ARG A 43 -10.01 8.07 -8.04
C ARG A 43 -8.85 7.65 -7.13
N ILE A 44 -9.14 7.39 -5.84
CA ILE A 44 -8.15 6.86 -4.90
C ILE A 44 -7.62 5.51 -5.40
N ALA A 45 -8.51 4.62 -5.83
CA ALA A 45 -8.13 3.30 -6.32
C ALA A 45 -7.25 3.39 -7.57
N GLU A 46 -7.57 4.27 -8.50
CA GLU A 46 -6.77 4.51 -9.71
C GLU A 46 -5.34 4.94 -9.36
N GLN A 47 -5.18 5.89 -8.43
CA GLN A 47 -3.85 6.29 -7.96
C GLN A 47 -3.10 5.15 -7.24
N CYS A 48 -3.79 4.42 -6.36
CA CYS A 48 -3.17 3.31 -5.63
C CYS A 48 -2.70 2.18 -6.57
N VAL A 49 -3.43 1.92 -7.66
CA VAL A 49 -3.02 0.93 -8.67
C VAL A 49 -1.71 1.36 -9.35
N GLU A 50 -1.58 2.62 -9.72
CA GLU A 50 -0.32 3.15 -10.28
C GLU A 50 0.84 3.06 -9.29
N ASP A 51 0.61 3.39 -8.01
CA ASP A 51 1.62 3.30 -6.96
C ASP A 51 2.09 1.86 -6.75
N ILE A 52 1.14 0.93 -6.67
CA ILE A 52 1.42 -0.50 -6.54
C ILE A 52 2.20 -1.01 -7.75
N ALA A 53 1.77 -0.68 -8.97
CA ALA A 53 2.46 -1.06 -10.20
C ALA A 53 3.91 -0.57 -10.21
N ARG A 54 4.15 0.69 -9.78
CA ARG A 54 5.51 1.23 -9.64
C ARG A 54 6.34 0.46 -8.61
N LEU A 55 5.76 0.10 -7.47
CA LEU A 55 6.48 -0.63 -6.42
C LEU A 55 6.86 -2.06 -6.82
N VAL A 56 5.99 -2.76 -7.57
CA VAL A 56 6.30 -4.13 -8.03
C VAL A 56 7.27 -4.15 -9.21
N SER A 57 7.17 -3.18 -10.13
CA SER A 57 8.07 -3.12 -11.29
C SER A 57 9.50 -2.74 -10.91
N ARG A 58 9.71 -2.04 -9.78
CA ARG A 58 11.05 -1.72 -9.25
C ARG A 58 11.78 -2.92 -8.61
N GLY A 59 11.10 -4.03 -8.36
CA GLY A 59 11.70 -5.26 -7.82
C GLY A 59 12.15 -6.27 -8.87
N ALA A 60 12.12 -5.90 -10.16
CA ALA A 60 12.49 -6.74 -11.29
C ALA A 60 13.88 -6.43 -11.87
N GLU A 61 14.72 -5.72 -11.12
CA GLU A 61 16.14 -5.44 -11.43
C GLU A 61 17.06 -6.28 -10.55
#